data_AF-A0A428Z1B4-F1
#
_entry.id   AF-A0A428Z1B4-F1
#
_cell.length_a   1.000
_cell.length_b   1.000
_cell.length_c   1.000
_cell.angle_alpha   90.00
_cell.angle_beta   90.00
_cell.angle_gamma   90.00
#
_symmetry.space_group_name_H-M   'P 1'
#
loop_
_entity.id
_entity.type
_entity.pdbx_description
1 polymer ?
#
loop_
_entity_poly.entity_id
_entity_poly.type
_entity_poly.pdbx_seq_one_letter_code
_entity_poly.pdbx_strand_id
1 'polypeptide(L)'
;IDYRVRGFTRDINGMKHFIDHEINSIQNFMSEDMKALYDMVDVNVYQENIFHTKMLLKEFDLKHYMFHTKPEDLTDIERQEITAALWKEMREIYYGRNMPAV
;
A
#
# COMPACT_ATOMS: atom_id res chain seq x y z
N ILE A 1 1.05 -2.20 3.71
CA ILE A 1 1.48 -2.63 5.06
C ILE A 1 0.45 -3.58 5.59
N ASP A 2 0.89 -4.71 6.12
CA ASP A 2 0.05 -5.77 6.68
C ASP A 2 0.27 -5.88 8.18
N TYR A 3 -0.82 -5.89 8.95
CA TYR A 3 -0.80 -6.17 10.37
C TYR A 3 -1.80 -7.28 10.68
N ARG A 4 -1.32 -8.36 11.29
CA ARG A 4 -2.15 -9.50 11.69
C ARG A 4 -1.91 -9.84 13.14
N VAL A 5 -2.98 -9.87 13.93
CA VAL A 5 -2.93 -10.33 15.31
C VAL A 5 -2.94 -11.85 15.33
N ARG A 6 -1.93 -12.45 15.96
CA ARG A 6 -1.77 -13.91 16.03
C ARG A 6 -1.90 -14.48 17.45
N GLY A 7 -1.83 -13.63 18.46
CA GLY A 7 -1.86 -14.00 19.87
C GLY A 7 -3.11 -13.47 20.58
N PHE A 8 -3.28 -13.91 21.83
CA PHE A 8 -4.29 -13.38 22.74
C PHE A 8 -3.77 -13.48 24.17
N THR A 9 -4.32 -12.66 25.06
CA THR A 9 -4.21 -12.82 26.51
C THR A 9 -5.52 -13.38 27.06
N ARG A 10 -5.53 -13.83 28.31
CA ARG A 10 -6.76 -14.24 29.00
C ARG A 10 -6.97 -13.38 30.23
N ASP A 11 -8.20 -12.99 30.48
CA ASP A 11 -8.56 -12.34 31.73
C ASP A 11 -8.78 -13.34 32.87
N ILE A 12 -9.09 -12.81 34.06
CA ILE A 12 -9.35 -13.60 35.28
C ILE A 12 -10.54 -14.57 35.13
N ASN A 13 -11.46 -14.30 34.19
CA ASN A 13 -12.61 -15.14 33.89
C ASN A 13 -12.29 -16.17 32.78
N GLY A 14 -11.06 -16.18 32.26
CA GLY A 14 -10.61 -17.08 31.20
C GLY A 14 -10.98 -16.66 29.77
N MET A 15 -11.62 -15.50 29.61
CA MET A 15 -12.01 -14.96 28.30
C MET A 15 -10.77 -14.48 27.55
N LYS A 16 -10.71 -14.79 26.24
CA LYS A 16 -9.57 -14.44 25.38
C LYS A 16 -9.74 -13.02 24.84
N HIS A 17 -8.70 -12.21 24.98
CA HIS A 17 -8.61 -10.87 24.42
C HIS A 17 -7.51 -10.86 23.36
N PHE A 18 -7.89 -10.63 22.11
CA PHE A 18 -6.96 -10.61 20.97
C PHE A 18 -6.38 -9.21 20.75
N ILE A 19 -7.18 -8.18 21.01
CA ILE A 19 -6.79 -6.78 20.86
C ILE A 19 -7.33 -6.01 22.07
N ASP A 20 -6.51 -5.13 22.62
CA ASP A 20 -6.78 -4.27 23.77
C ASP A 20 -7.34 -2.89 23.37
N HIS A 21 -7.33 -2.57 22.08
CA HIS A 21 -7.82 -1.34 21.49
C HIS A 21 -8.40 -1.60 20.10
N GLU A 22 -9.28 -0.72 19.62
CA GLU A 22 -9.84 -0.87 18.28
C GLU A 22 -8.84 -0.38 17.22
N ILE A 23 -8.48 -1.26 16.28
CA ILE A 23 -7.67 -0.91 15.11
C ILE A 23 -8.61 -0.70 13.93
N ASN A 24 -8.96 0.56 13.68
CA ASN A 24 -9.78 0.94 12.53
C ASN A 24 -8.96 1.14 11.26
N SER A 25 -7.71 1.57 11.40
CA SER A 25 -6.80 1.86 10.30
C SER A 25 -5.35 1.80 10.77
N ILE A 26 -4.45 1.20 9.97
CA ILE A 26 -3.01 1.27 10.25
C ILE A 26 -2.50 2.71 10.03
N GLN A 27 -3.19 3.51 9.20
CA GLN A 27 -2.82 4.89 8.91
C GLN A 27 -2.78 5.74 10.18
N ASN A 28 -3.60 5.44 11.19
CA ASN A 28 -3.60 6.16 12.46
C ASN A 28 -2.25 6.09 13.20
N PHE A 29 -1.41 5.12 12.87
CA PHE A 29 -0.08 4.91 13.46
C PHE A 29 1.05 5.43 12.56
N MET A 30 0.73 6.08 11.45
CA MET A 30 1.69 6.70 10.54
C MET A 30 1.80 8.20 10.82
N SER A 31 2.97 8.75 10.58
CA SER A 31 3.23 10.18 10.66
C SER A 31 2.56 10.95 9.50
N GLU A 32 2.29 12.23 9.72
CA GLU A 32 1.56 13.06 8.75
C GLU A 32 2.34 13.27 7.43
N ASP A 33 3.67 13.31 7.49
CA ASP A 33 4.54 13.36 6.32
C ASP A 33 4.40 12.10 5.46
N MET A 34 4.33 10.92 6.07
CA MET A 34 4.06 9.67 5.35
C MET A 34 2.68 9.69 4.69
N LYS A 35 1.64 10.11 5.42
CA LYS A 35 0.29 10.24 4.84
C LYS A 35 0.22 11.24 3.69
N ALA A 36 1.04 12.30 3.74
CA ALA A 36 1.10 13.29 2.69
C ALA A 36 1.66 12.70 1.38
N LEU A 37 2.65 11.80 1.45
CA LEU A 37 3.35 11.23 0.29
C LEU A 37 2.55 10.17 -0.49
N TYR A 38 1.64 9.46 0.17
CA TYR A 38 0.95 8.31 -0.42
C TYR A 38 -0.57 8.49 -0.46
N ASP A 39 -1.19 8.00 -1.52
CA ASP A 39 -2.60 7.62 -1.51
C ASP A 39 -2.73 6.29 -0.77
N MET A 40 -3.61 6.26 0.24
CA MET A 40 -3.74 5.12 1.14
C MET A 40 -5.18 4.58 1.17
N VAL A 41 -5.33 3.26 1.17
CA VAL A 41 -6.63 2.58 1.28
C VAL A 41 -6.52 1.40 2.24
N ASP A 42 -7.46 1.30 3.18
CA ASP A 42 -7.53 0.19 4.13
C ASP A 42 -8.41 -0.96 3.60
N VAL A 43 -7.96 -2.18 3.87
CA VAL A 43 -8.66 -3.44 3.56
C VAL A 43 -8.57 -4.33 4.80
N ASN A 44 -9.52 -4.18 5.71
CA ASN A 44 -9.52 -4.91 6.99
C ASN A 44 -10.50 -6.09 6.97
N VAL A 45 -10.09 -7.21 7.55
CA VAL A 45 -10.92 -8.39 7.84
C VAL A 45 -10.94 -8.59 9.35
N TYR A 46 -11.86 -7.89 10.01
CA TYR A 46 -11.93 -7.80 11.48
C TYR A 46 -12.10 -9.17 12.15
N GLN A 47 -12.91 -10.06 11.57
CA GLN A 47 -13.15 -11.40 12.13
C GLN A 47 -11.87 -12.24 12.21
N GLU A 48 -10.92 -12.00 11.32
CA GLU A 48 -9.64 -12.70 11.25
C GLU A 48 -8.49 -11.92 11.90
N ASN A 49 -8.79 -10.73 12.47
CA ASN A 49 -7.82 -9.76 12.97
C ASN A 49 -6.70 -9.46 11.95
N ILE A 50 -7.08 -9.29 10.68
CA ILE A 50 -6.18 -8.91 9.59
C ILE A 50 -6.50 -7.47 9.19
N PHE A 51 -5.47 -6.63 9.18
CA PHE A 51 -5.54 -5.22 8.82
C PHE A 51 -4.51 -4.96 7.73
N HIS A 52 -4.91 -4.25 6.69
CA HIS A 52 -4.04 -3.96 5.58
C HIS A 52 -4.24 -2.54 5.10
N THR A 53 -3.16 -1.80 4.91
CA THR A 53 -3.18 -0.48 4.26
C THR A 53 -2.35 -0.57 2.99
N LYS A 54 -3.02 -0.42 1.84
CA LYS A 54 -2.37 -0.24 0.55
C LYS A 54 -1.89 1.20 0.44
N MET A 55 -0.74 1.39 -0.21
CA MET A 55 -0.14 2.71 -0.38
C MET A 55 0.38 2.84 -1.82
N LEU A 56 0.13 3.98 -2.44
CA LEU A 56 0.62 4.35 -3.77
C LEU A 56 1.22 5.75 -3.68
N LEU A 57 2.44 5.96 -4.19
CA LEU A 57 3.04 7.30 -4.19
C LEU A 57 2.17 8.24 -5.03
N LYS A 58 1.88 9.43 -4.48
CA LYS A 58 1.13 10.47 -5.22
C LYS A 58 1.96 11.04 -6.36
N GLU A 59 3.24 11.28 -6.09
CA GLU A 59 4.18 11.80 -7.07
C GLU A 59 4.96 10.66 -7.72
N PHE A 60 4.74 10.47 -9.01
CA PHE A 60 5.50 9.53 -9.82
C PHE A 60 6.73 10.22 -10.41
N ASP A 61 7.87 9.57 -10.24
CA ASP A 61 9.12 9.99 -10.86
C ASP A 61 9.83 8.77 -11.45
N LEU A 62 9.88 8.72 -12.78
CA LEU A 62 10.46 7.60 -13.53
C LEU A 62 11.89 7.28 -13.08
N LYS A 63 12.66 8.28 -12.63
CA LYS A 63 14.06 8.08 -12.22
C LYS A 63 14.21 7.07 -11.08
N HIS A 64 13.20 6.94 -10.22
CA HIS A 64 13.22 6.01 -9.09
C HIS A 64 12.91 4.56 -9.49
N TYR A 65 12.50 4.34 -10.74
CA TYR A 65 12.09 3.03 -11.24
C TYR A 65 13.01 2.47 -12.32
N MET A 66 14.03 3.24 -12.74
CA MET A 66 15.00 2.80 -13.72
C MET A 66 16.21 2.15 -13.05
N PHE A 67 16.67 1.04 -13.65
CA PHE A 67 17.91 0.36 -13.28
C PHE A 67 18.91 0.52 -14.42
N HIS A 68 20.14 0.95 -14.11
CA HIS A 68 21.27 1.09 -15.04
C HIS A 68 21.11 2.07 -16.22
N THR A 69 19.94 2.68 -16.40
CA THR A 69 19.64 3.68 -17.42
C THR A 69 19.00 4.89 -16.76
N LYS A 70 19.24 6.10 -17.28
CA LYS A 70 18.53 7.29 -16.81
C LYS A 70 17.40 7.67 -17.74
N PRO A 71 16.35 8.35 -17.26
CA PRO A 71 15.30 8.86 -18.13
C PRO A 71 15.82 9.71 -19.29
N GLU A 72 16.93 10.44 -19.08
CA GLU A 72 17.57 11.29 -20.09
C GLU A 72 18.22 10.52 -21.24
N ASP A 73 18.55 9.25 -21.03
CA ASP A 73 19.15 8.38 -22.04
C ASP A 73 18.10 7.75 -22.97
N LEU A 74 16.80 7.93 -22.65
CA LEU A 74 15.67 7.40 -23.39
C LEU A 74 15.11 8.45 -24.36
N THR A 75 14.57 7.98 -25.48
CA THR A 75 13.73 8.82 -26.34
C THR A 75 12.42 9.19 -25.63
N ASP A 76 11.78 10.28 -26.07
CA ASP A 76 10.51 10.71 -25.49
C ASP A 76 9.41 9.64 -25.63
N ILE A 77 9.44 8.87 -26.72
CA ILE A 77 8.51 7.77 -26.98
C ILE A 77 8.71 6.65 -25.97
N GLU A 78 9.95 6.15 -25.82
CA GLU A 78 10.27 5.11 -24.84
C GLU A 78 9.91 5.55 -23.42
N ARG A 79 10.21 6.81 -23.08
CA ARG A 79 9.86 7.38 -21.77
C ARG A 79 8.35 7.33 -21.52
N GLN A 80 7.54 7.70 -22.51
CA GLN A 80 6.09 7.65 -22.40
C GLN A 80 5.56 6.23 -22.27
N GLU A 81 6.05 5.30 -23.10
CA GLU A 81 5.63 3.90 -23.08
C GLU A 81 5.95 3.22 -21.74
N ILE A 82 7.17 3.40 -21.24
CA ILE A 82 7.60 2.86 -19.95
C ILE A 82 6.80 3.48 -18.80
N THR A 83 6.59 4.80 -18.84
CA THR A 83 5.80 5.50 -17.83
C THR A 83 4.37 4.97 -17.79
N ALA A 84 3.73 4.79 -18.95
CA ALA A 84 2.38 4.26 -19.05
C ALA A 84 2.29 2.81 -18.54
N ALA A 85 3.28 1.97 -18.88
CA ALA A 85 3.35 0.59 -18.40
C ALA A 85 3.51 0.52 -16.88
N LEU A 86 4.44 1.28 -16.30
CA LEU A 86 4.64 1.35 -14.85
C LEU A 86 3.39 1.85 -14.13
N TRP A 87 2.78 2.92 -14.62
CA TRP A 87 1.54 3.45 -14.04
C TRP A 87 0.37 2.47 -14.08
N LYS A 88 0.29 1.65 -15.12
CA LYS A 88 -0.70 0.58 -15.21
C LYS A 88 -0.44 -0.48 -14.14
N GLU A 89 0.77 -1.06 -14.12
CA GLU A 89 1.15 -2.10 -13.17
C GLU A 89 1.00 -1.65 -11.71
N MET A 90 1.48 -0.44 -11.37
CA MET A 90 1.35 0.13 -10.03
C MET A 90 -0.12 0.25 -9.59
N ARG A 91 -1.02 0.67 -10.49
CA ARG A 91 -2.46 0.75 -10.19
C ARG A 91 -3.10 -0.63 -10.10
N GLU A 92 -2.71 -1.58 -10.94
CA GLU A 92 -3.23 -2.95 -10.90
C GLU A 92 -2.87 -3.63 -9.56
N ILE A 93 -1.65 -3.44 -9.07
CA ILE A 93 -1.22 -3.88 -7.74
C ILE A 93 -2.02 -3.16 -6.65
N TYR A 94 -2.14 -1.83 -6.72
CA TYR A 94 -2.84 -1.03 -5.73
C TYR A 94 -4.33 -1.40 -5.64
N TYR A 95 -5.04 -1.56 -6.76
CA TYR A 95 -6.45 -1.93 -6.75
C TYR A 95 -6.67 -3.45 -6.65
N GLY A 96 -5.64 -4.27 -6.86
CA GLY A 96 -5.73 -5.73 -6.83
C GLY A 96 -6.57 -6.30 -7.97
N ARG A 97 -6.57 -5.65 -9.14
CA ARG A 97 -7.32 -6.08 -10.32
C ARG A 97 -6.67 -5.55 -11.59
N ASN A 98 -6.88 -6.24 -12.70
CA ASN A 98 -6.48 -5.74 -14.01
C ASN A 98 -7.30 -4.49 -14.36
N MET A 99 -6.62 -3.47 -14.87
CA MET A 99 -7.22 -2.23 -15.34
C MET A 99 -7.47 -2.36 -16.85
N PRO A 100 -8.64 -1.93 -17.35
CA PRO A 100 -8.89 -1.93 -18.78
C PRO A 100 -7.84 -1.07 -19.50
N ALA A 101 -7.42 -1.51 -20.69
CA ALA A 101 -6.61 -0.69 -21.56
C ALA A 101 -7.42 0.57 -21.91
N VAL A 102 -6.83 1.74 -21.64
CA VAL A 102 -7.39 3.05 -22.03
C VAL A 102 -6.88 3.40 -23.40
#